data_AF-A0A9D2S4C0-F1
#
_entry.id   AF-A0A9D2S4C0-F1
#
_cell.length_a   1.000
_cell.length_b   1.000
_cell.length_c   1.000
_cell.angle_alpha   90.00
_cell.angle_beta   90.00
_cell.angle_gamma   90.00
#
_symmetry.space_group_name_H-M   'P 1'
#
loop_
_entity.id
_entity.type
_entity.pdbx_description
1 polymer ?
#
loop_
_entity_poly.entity_id
_entity_poly.type
_entity_poly.pdbx_seq_one_letter_code
_entity_poly.pdbx_strand_id
1 'polypeptide(L)'
;MTWGEQLTEARRARGFTQEELAERLGVSRQAVAKWERDAARPGPANARALRDLLGEDFPAPPAPSPASPTPEPASPAPAADTPAAPPAKPKRPHRWLAAAGGLSLLFCLLSLFNYLLAAGLGVWLLGLTAAGVVFGAVSLTARGQPWQNVQPVLALGVRAAGAVLAALAVSALFAWCVWVGRAQYRVTALEPLDPALLAACPALSASIGATLPPGETDVLVYGGPVPAGEGVAAQYLLVA
;
A
#
# COMPACT_ATOMS: atom_id res chain seq x y z
N MET A 1 15.18 25.11 36.91
CA MET A 1 14.43 25.33 35.67
C MET A 1 15.40 25.66 34.56
N THR A 2 15.46 24.81 33.54
CA THR A 2 16.26 25.07 32.33
C THR A 2 15.56 26.10 31.44
N TRP A 3 16.25 26.58 30.41
CA TRP A 3 15.66 27.58 29.50
C TRP A 3 14.56 26.94 28.62
N GLY A 4 14.76 25.69 28.18
CA GLY A 4 13.74 24.92 27.46
C GLY A 4 12.49 24.61 28.30
N GLU A 5 12.66 24.34 29.60
CA GLU A 5 11.53 24.20 30.54
C GLU A 5 10.74 25.51 30.68
N GLN A 6 11.43 26.65 30.82
CA GLN A 6 10.80 27.97 30.89
C GLN A 6 10.04 28.32 29.59
N LEU A 7 10.59 27.95 28.43
CA LEU A 7 9.91 28.09 27.14
C LEU A 7 8.63 27.25 27.08
N THR A 8 8.69 26.01 27.57
CA THR A 8 7.55 25.09 27.60
C THR A 8 6.44 25.63 28.49
N GLU A 9 6.79 26.17 29.66
CA GLU A 9 5.83 26.78 30.59
C GLU A 9 5.22 28.06 30.02
N ALA A 10 6.03 28.95 29.45
CA ALA A 10 5.55 30.19 28.84
C ALA A 10 4.62 29.95 27.65
N ARG A 11 4.90 28.91 26.84
CA ARG A 11 4.02 28.47 25.75
C ARG A 11 2.69 27.96 26.29
N ARG A 12 2.72 27.07 27.29
CA ARG A 12 1.52 26.47 27.89
C ARG A 12 0.66 27.50 28.62
N ALA A 13 1.28 28.48 29.28
CA ALA A 13 0.57 29.58 29.94
C ALA A 13 -0.25 30.42 28.94
N ARG A 14 0.15 30.46 27.67
CA ARG A 14 -0.61 31.09 26.57
C ARG A 14 -1.52 30.14 25.80
N GLY A 15 -1.60 28.87 26.21
CA GLY A 15 -2.43 27.86 25.56
C GLY A 15 -1.94 27.38 24.20
N PHE A 16 -0.72 27.73 23.78
CA PHE A 16 -0.21 27.36 22.47
C PHE A 16 0.25 25.90 22.42
N THR A 17 0.01 25.21 21.31
CA THR A 17 0.67 23.94 20.98
C THR A 17 2.08 24.17 20.40
N GLN A 18 2.92 23.13 20.31
CA GLN A 18 4.24 23.28 19.69
C GLN A 18 4.12 23.65 18.21
N GLU A 19 3.11 23.12 17.54
CA GLU A 19 2.73 23.39 16.16
C GLU A 19 2.32 24.85 15.97
N GLU A 20 1.40 25.36 16.81
CA GLU A 20 0.94 26.75 16.74
C GLU A 20 2.05 27.76 17.04
N LEU A 21 2.92 27.47 18.02
CA LEU A 21 4.06 28.33 18.30
C LEU A 21 5.05 28.34 17.12
N ALA A 22 5.25 27.19 16.48
CA ALA A 22 6.13 27.07 15.33
C ALA A 22 5.59 27.83 14.11
N GLU A 23 4.28 27.73 13.85
CA GLU A 23 3.59 28.45 12.78
C GLU A 23 3.70 29.96 12.96
N ARG A 24 3.43 30.47 14.17
CA ARG A 24 3.55 31.91 14.50
C ARG A 24 4.98 32.45 14.37
N LEU A 25 5.97 31.59 14.59
CA LEU A 25 7.39 31.94 14.47
C LEU A 25 7.96 31.69 13.06
N GLY A 26 7.18 31.11 12.14
CA GLY A 26 7.65 30.73 10.81
C GLY A 26 8.76 29.66 10.83
N VAL A 27 8.78 28.81 11.85
CA VAL A 27 9.78 27.73 12.01
C VAL A 27 9.10 26.37 12.03
N SER A 28 9.89 25.28 11.92
CA SER A 28 9.33 23.93 12.05
C SER A 28 9.00 23.58 13.50
N ARG A 29 7.94 22.78 13.73
CA ARG A 29 7.63 22.21 15.05
C ARG A 29 8.82 21.49 15.69
N GLN A 30 9.66 20.83 14.88
CA GLN A 30 10.87 20.16 15.35
C GLN A 30 11.92 21.12 15.92
N ALA A 31 11.98 22.38 15.44
CA ALA A 31 12.84 23.40 16.02
C ALA A 31 12.38 23.77 17.43
N VAL A 32 11.08 24.01 17.62
CA VAL A 32 10.48 24.29 18.93
C VAL A 32 10.71 23.13 19.90
N ALA A 33 10.47 21.88 19.47
CA ALA A 33 10.72 20.70 20.30
C ALA A 33 12.20 20.46 20.64
N LYS A 34 13.14 21.02 19.87
CA LYS A 34 14.58 21.00 20.21
C LYS A 34 14.91 22.09 21.23
N TRP A 35 14.30 23.27 21.11
CA TRP A 35 14.48 24.37 22.06
C TRP A 35 13.92 24.02 23.45
N GLU A 36 12.73 23.42 23.50
CA GLU A 36 12.10 22.98 24.75
C GLU A 36 12.88 21.88 25.49
N ARG A 37 13.69 21.09 24.76
CA ARG A 37 14.55 20.03 25.33
C ARG A 37 16.00 20.48 25.55
N ASP A 38 16.27 21.78 25.41
CA ASP A 38 17.62 22.36 25.46
C ASP A 38 18.62 21.73 24.46
N ALA A 39 18.11 21.02 23.44
CA ALA A 39 18.90 20.31 22.44
C ALA A 39 19.44 21.25 21.34
N ALA A 40 18.86 22.45 21.22
CA ALA A 40 19.33 23.54 20.36
C ALA A 40 18.87 24.87 20.95
N ARG A 41 19.48 25.99 20.55
CA ARG A 41 19.02 27.34 20.93
C ARG A 41 18.41 28.08 19.74
N PRO A 42 17.38 28.92 19.95
CA PRO A 42 16.87 29.76 18.88
C PRO A 42 17.93 30.78 18.45
N GLY A 43 17.99 31.06 17.16
CA GLY A 43 18.81 32.16 16.64
C GLY A 43 18.30 33.53 17.15
N PRO A 44 19.09 34.60 17.00
CA PRO A 44 18.77 35.92 17.53
C PRO A 44 17.46 36.52 17.00
N ALA A 45 17.06 36.20 15.75
CA ALA A 45 15.77 36.60 15.20
C ALA A 45 14.60 35.88 15.90
N ASN A 46 14.70 34.56 16.08
CA ASN A 46 13.68 33.76 16.73
C ASN A 46 13.59 34.06 18.23
N ALA A 47 14.71 34.41 18.87
CA ALA A 47 14.73 34.83 20.27
C ALA A 47 13.95 36.13 20.50
N ARG A 48 14.03 37.09 19.56
CA ARG A 48 13.22 38.31 19.59
C ARG A 48 11.74 38.01 19.36
N ALA A 49 11.43 37.26 18.31
CA ALA A 49 10.05 36.86 18.02
C ALA A 49 9.41 36.05 19.17
N LEU A 50 10.20 35.23 19.88
CA LEU A 50 9.75 34.55 21.09
C LEU A 50 9.42 35.53 22.22
N ARG A 51 10.17 36.61 22.41
CA ARG A 51 9.83 37.66 23.40
C ARG A 51 8.60 38.46 22.98
N ASP A 52 8.42 38.73 21.71
CA ASP A 52 7.22 39.43 21.22
C ASP A 52 5.95 38.59 21.44
N LEU A 53 6.04 37.27 21.19
CA LEU A 53 4.91 36.35 21.34
C LEU A 53 4.70 35.88 22.78
N LEU A 54 5.78 35.70 23.55
CA LEU A 54 5.77 35.17 24.91
C LEU A 54 5.96 36.25 26.00
N GLY A 55 6.03 37.53 25.63
CA GLY A 55 6.12 38.67 26.54
C GLY A 55 7.55 39.10 26.87
N GLU A 56 7.71 40.40 27.15
CA GLU A 56 9.01 41.05 27.46
C GLU A 56 9.74 40.43 28.65
N ASP A 57 9.02 39.81 29.58
CA ASP A 57 9.56 39.15 30.78
C ASP A 57 10.18 37.77 30.48
N PHE A 58 10.02 37.24 29.25
CA PHE A 58 10.59 35.95 28.87
C PHE A 58 12.13 36.02 28.80
N PRO A 59 12.86 35.16 29.53
CA PRO A 59 14.30 35.30 29.68
C PRO A 59 15.04 35.08 28.37
N ALA A 60 16.02 35.96 28.11
CA ALA A 60 16.89 35.85 26.95
C ALA A 60 17.61 34.48 26.95
N PRO A 61 17.72 33.81 25.79
CA PRO A 61 18.49 32.59 25.69
C PRO A 61 19.94 32.85 26.13
N PRO A 62 20.56 31.98 26.94
CA PRO A 62 21.97 32.13 27.29
C PRO A 62 22.84 32.11 26.02
N ALA A 63 23.99 32.80 26.04
CA ALA A 63 24.83 33.01 24.87
C ALA A 63 25.22 31.68 24.17
N PRO A 64 25.22 31.63 22.83
CA PRO A 64 25.52 30.40 22.09
C PRO A 64 26.96 29.96 22.31
N SER A 65 27.16 28.69 22.69
CA SER A 65 28.46 28.01 22.60
C SER A 65 28.85 27.93 21.12
N PRO A 66 30.14 28.09 20.72
CA PRO A 66 30.56 28.44 19.35
C PRO A 66 30.36 27.35 18.26
N ALA A 67 29.42 26.41 18.44
CA ALA A 67 29.09 25.36 17.49
C ALA A 67 27.64 25.43 16.99
N SER A 68 27.14 26.62 16.62
CA SER A 68 25.91 26.75 15.82
C SER A 68 26.03 27.89 14.81
N PRO A 69 25.67 27.66 13.54
CA PRO A 69 25.86 28.63 12.47
C PRO A 69 24.88 29.80 12.61
N THR A 70 25.43 31.00 12.49
CA THR A 70 24.74 32.28 12.41
C THR A 70 23.84 32.32 11.18
N PRO A 71 22.58 32.80 11.26
CA PRO A 71 21.84 33.23 10.09
C PRO A 71 22.41 34.58 9.62
N GLU A 72 23.16 34.55 8.53
CA GLU A 72 23.65 35.71 7.81
C GLU A 72 22.47 36.51 7.22
N PRO A 73 22.47 37.86 7.29
CA PRO A 73 21.36 38.69 6.87
C PRO A 73 21.26 38.78 5.33
N ALA A 74 20.17 38.29 4.76
CA ALA A 74 19.87 38.46 3.35
C ALA A 74 19.27 39.85 3.06
N SER A 75 19.87 40.59 2.13
CA SER A 75 19.33 41.76 1.41
C SER A 75 20.08 41.89 0.06
N PRO A 76 19.53 42.47 -1.03
CA PRO A 76 18.16 42.53 -1.55
C PRO A 76 18.01 41.85 -2.96
N ALA A 77 16.76 41.79 -3.44
CA ALA A 77 16.17 41.08 -4.59
C ALA A 77 16.93 41.02 -5.96
N PRO A 78 16.54 40.07 -6.84
CA PRO A 78 15.61 40.45 -7.92
C PRO A 78 14.36 39.54 -8.00
N ALA A 79 13.23 40.17 -8.29
CA ALA A 79 11.90 39.56 -8.32
C ALA A 79 11.67 38.67 -9.57
N ALA A 80 10.81 37.67 -9.36
CA ALA A 80 10.15 36.79 -10.33
C ALA A 80 11.02 35.70 -10.99
N ASP A 81 11.20 34.58 -10.29
CA ASP A 81 10.46 33.34 -10.61
C ASP A 81 10.66 32.34 -9.46
N THR A 82 9.54 31.84 -8.92
CA THR A 82 9.40 30.90 -7.81
C THR A 82 10.57 29.91 -7.64
N PRO A 83 11.44 30.05 -6.61
CA PRO A 83 12.43 29.03 -6.29
C PRO A 83 11.86 28.01 -5.28
N ALA A 84 11.50 26.86 -5.87
CA ALA A 84 11.59 25.51 -5.34
C ALA A 84 11.21 25.28 -3.85
N ALA A 85 10.08 24.59 -3.70
CA ALA A 85 9.74 23.81 -2.52
C ALA A 85 10.98 23.14 -1.89
N PRO A 86 11.08 23.10 -0.54
CA PRO A 86 12.22 22.51 0.16
C PRO A 86 12.46 21.08 -0.34
N PRO A 87 13.73 20.61 -0.45
CA PRO A 87 14.03 19.29 -0.98
C PRO A 87 13.27 18.26 -0.15
N ALA A 88 12.36 17.54 -0.84
CA ALA A 88 11.56 16.49 -0.25
C ALA A 88 12.48 15.56 0.54
N LYS A 89 12.21 15.42 1.84
CA LYS A 89 12.92 14.48 2.72
C LYS A 89 12.97 13.13 1.99
N PRO A 90 14.14 12.47 1.87
CA PRO A 90 14.20 11.20 1.16
C PRO A 90 13.24 10.22 1.85
N LYS A 91 12.19 9.80 1.12
CA LYS A 91 11.24 8.78 1.56
C LYS A 91 12.07 7.57 1.96
N ARG A 92 11.99 7.15 3.23
CA ARG A 92 12.67 5.92 3.69
C ARG A 92 12.27 4.80 2.74
N PRO A 93 13.22 4.06 2.13
CA PRO A 93 12.83 3.00 1.21
C PRO A 93 12.01 2.00 2.01
N HIS A 94 10.77 1.80 1.59
CA HIS A 94 9.83 0.85 2.20
C HIS A 94 10.35 -0.58 1.94
N ARG A 95 11.38 -0.99 2.68
CA ARG A 95 11.95 -2.34 2.65
C ARG A 95 10.89 -3.42 2.91
N TRP A 96 9.85 -3.08 3.67
CA TRP A 96 8.71 -3.96 3.89
C TRP A 96 7.82 -4.11 2.65
N LEU A 97 7.69 -3.09 1.77
CA LEU A 97 7.00 -3.24 0.48
C LEU A 97 7.78 -4.19 -0.44
N ALA A 98 9.12 -4.11 -0.44
CA ALA A 98 9.95 -5.05 -1.19
C ALA A 98 9.82 -6.48 -0.64
N ALA A 99 9.77 -6.64 0.69
CA ALA A 99 9.52 -7.94 1.33
C ALA A 99 8.10 -8.48 1.04
N ALA A 100 7.08 -7.63 1.08
CA ALA A 100 5.71 -7.99 0.75
C ALA A 100 5.55 -8.37 -0.73
N GLY A 101 6.19 -7.63 -1.63
CA GLY A 101 6.26 -7.95 -3.06
C GLY A 101 6.98 -9.28 -3.31
N GLY A 102 8.09 -9.53 -2.61
CA GLY A 102 8.82 -10.80 -2.68
C GLY A 102 7.98 -11.99 -2.20
N LEU A 103 7.26 -11.84 -1.08
CA LEU A 103 6.39 -12.89 -0.55
C LEU A 103 5.21 -13.17 -1.49
N SER A 104 4.62 -12.13 -2.08
CA SER A 104 3.56 -12.26 -3.08
C SER A 104 4.05 -12.97 -4.35
N LEU A 105 5.23 -12.60 -4.86
CA LEU A 105 5.86 -13.27 -6.00
C LEU A 105 6.15 -14.75 -5.70
N LEU A 106 6.69 -15.05 -4.52
CA LEU A 106 6.94 -16.42 -4.09
C LEU A 106 5.66 -17.25 -4.03
N PHE A 107 4.57 -16.68 -3.49
CA PHE A 107 3.26 -17.33 -3.48
C PHE A 107 2.74 -17.61 -4.89
N CYS A 108 2.85 -16.65 -5.82
CA CYS A 108 2.49 -16.83 -7.23
C CYS A 108 3.31 -17.94 -7.89
N LEU A 109 4.62 -17.96 -7.69
CA LEU A 109 5.51 -18.99 -8.23
C LEU A 109 5.19 -20.37 -7.66
N LEU A 110 4.95 -20.47 -6.36
CA LEU A 110 4.59 -21.74 -5.72
C LEU A 110 3.22 -22.25 -6.20
N SER A 111 2.25 -21.35 -6.37
CA SER A 111 0.94 -21.67 -6.96
C SER A 111 1.07 -22.17 -8.40
N LEU A 112 1.87 -21.49 -9.23
CA LEU A 112 2.15 -21.90 -10.60
C LEU A 112 2.86 -23.27 -10.64
N PHE A 113 3.86 -23.47 -9.79
CA PHE A 113 4.58 -24.74 -9.69
C PHE A 113 3.63 -25.89 -9.32
N ASN A 114 2.77 -25.70 -8.32
CA ASN A 114 1.80 -26.70 -7.92
C ASN A 114 0.80 -27.02 -9.05
N TYR A 115 0.38 -26.00 -9.81
CA TYR A 115 -0.49 -26.19 -10.97
C TYR A 115 0.19 -27.02 -12.08
N LEU A 116 1.44 -26.68 -12.42
CA LEU A 116 2.21 -27.42 -13.42
C LEU A 116 2.48 -28.86 -12.98
N LEU A 117 2.76 -29.08 -11.70
CA LEU A 117 2.93 -30.41 -11.12
C LEU A 117 1.63 -31.23 -11.24
N ALA A 118 0.49 -30.65 -10.86
CA ALA A 118 -0.81 -31.31 -10.97
C ALA A 118 -1.17 -31.64 -12.43
N ALA A 119 -0.93 -30.70 -13.35
CA ALA A 119 -1.14 -30.93 -14.78
C ALA A 119 -0.24 -32.07 -15.31
N GLY A 120 1.05 -32.06 -14.95
CA GLY A 120 2.00 -33.10 -15.34
C GLY A 120 1.64 -34.48 -14.80
N LEU A 121 1.29 -34.58 -13.51
CA LEU A 121 0.83 -35.82 -12.89
C LEU A 121 -0.46 -36.33 -13.52
N GLY A 122 -1.40 -35.44 -13.85
CA GLY A 122 -2.64 -35.81 -14.53
C GLY A 122 -2.41 -36.40 -15.92
N VAL A 123 -1.54 -35.77 -16.72
CA VAL A 123 -1.16 -36.29 -18.05
C VAL A 123 -0.45 -37.65 -17.93
N TRP A 124 0.47 -37.78 -16.98
CA TRP A 124 1.17 -39.05 -16.74
C TRP A 124 0.20 -40.18 -16.33
N LEU A 125 -0.73 -39.89 -15.42
CA LEU A 125 -1.76 -40.84 -14.99
C LEU A 125 -2.68 -41.24 -16.15
N LEU A 126 -3.05 -40.29 -17.01
CA LEU A 126 -3.82 -40.57 -18.22
C LEU A 126 -3.06 -41.55 -19.13
N GLY A 127 -1.75 -41.34 -19.33
CA GLY A 127 -0.88 -42.25 -20.06
C GLY A 127 -0.86 -43.67 -19.48
N LEU A 128 -0.75 -43.81 -18.15
CA LEU A 128 -0.81 -45.10 -17.47
C LEU A 128 -2.16 -45.80 -17.63
N THR A 129 -3.26 -45.05 -17.52
CA THR A 129 -4.60 -45.62 -17.71
C THR A 129 -4.77 -46.13 -19.15
N ALA A 130 -4.35 -45.35 -20.15
CA ALA A 130 -4.39 -45.77 -21.55
C ALA A 130 -3.53 -47.02 -21.80
N ALA A 131 -2.30 -47.04 -21.29
CA ALA A 131 -1.40 -48.18 -21.42
C ALA A 131 -1.98 -49.45 -20.76
N GLY A 132 -2.55 -49.32 -19.55
CA GLY A 132 -3.20 -50.43 -18.85
C GLY A 132 -4.42 -50.98 -19.59
N VAL A 133 -5.23 -50.11 -20.19
CA VAL A 133 -6.41 -50.50 -20.98
C VAL A 133 -6.00 -51.23 -22.26
N VAL A 134 -5.01 -50.70 -22.99
CA VAL A 134 -4.48 -51.35 -24.20
C VAL A 134 -3.87 -52.71 -23.85
N PHE A 135 -3.03 -52.78 -22.81
CA PHE A 135 -2.44 -54.03 -22.37
C PHE A 135 -3.49 -55.06 -21.95
N GLY A 136 -4.50 -54.64 -21.17
CA GLY A 136 -5.60 -55.49 -20.75
C GLY A 136 -6.42 -56.03 -21.93
N ALA A 137 -6.79 -55.16 -22.88
CA ALA A 137 -7.52 -55.55 -24.08
C ALA A 137 -6.71 -56.51 -24.95
N VAL A 138 -5.43 -56.21 -25.24
CA VAL A 138 -4.53 -57.07 -26.02
C VAL A 138 -4.36 -58.42 -25.33
N SER A 139 -4.12 -58.45 -24.02
CA SER A 139 -3.97 -59.69 -23.24
C SER A 139 -5.21 -60.57 -23.30
N LEU A 140 -6.42 -59.99 -23.22
CA LEU A 140 -7.67 -60.73 -23.34
C LEU A 140 -7.88 -61.29 -24.75
N THR A 141 -7.61 -60.49 -25.79
CA THR A 141 -7.70 -60.95 -27.18
C THR A 141 -6.68 -62.05 -27.50
N ALA A 142 -5.46 -61.95 -26.99
CA ALA A 142 -4.42 -62.96 -27.15
C ALA A 142 -4.78 -64.30 -26.46
N ARG A 143 -5.63 -64.27 -25.42
CA ARG A 143 -6.17 -65.46 -24.75
C ARG A 143 -7.43 -66.02 -25.43
N GLY A 144 -7.81 -65.50 -26.60
CA GLY A 144 -9.00 -65.94 -27.34
C GLY A 144 -10.32 -65.62 -26.64
N GLN A 145 -10.35 -64.63 -25.74
CA GLN A 145 -11.57 -64.26 -25.03
C GLN A 145 -12.58 -63.58 -25.97
N PRO A 146 -13.90 -63.85 -25.81
CA PRO A 146 -14.92 -63.19 -26.60
C PRO A 146 -14.97 -61.68 -26.32
N TRP A 147 -15.43 -60.91 -27.31
CA TRP A 147 -15.48 -59.44 -27.24
C TRP A 147 -16.25 -58.89 -26.02
N GLN A 148 -17.27 -59.61 -25.55
CA GLN A 148 -18.03 -59.26 -24.33
C GLN A 148 -17.15 -59.15 -23.08
N ASN A 149 -16.04 -59.89 -23.00
CA ASN A 149 -15.11 -59.82 -21.88
C ASN A 149 -14.12 -58.63 -21.99
N VAL A 150 -13.97 -58.04 -23.18
CA VAL A 150 -13.11 -56.88 -23.43
C VAL A 150 -13.84 -55.56 -23.17
N GLN A 151 -15.14 -55.50 -23.47
CA GLN A 151 -16.00 -54.32 -23.24
C GLN A 151 -15.89 -53.71 -21.82
N PRO A 152 -15.94 -54.48 -20.71
CA PRO A 152 -15.83 -53.89 -19.37
C PRO A 152 -14.46 -53.27 -19.08
N VAL A 153 -13.37 -53.79 -19.66
CA VAL A 153 -12.02 -53.21 -19.51
C VAL A 153 -11.93 -51.86 -20.20
N LEU A 154 -12.49 -51.76 -21.42
CA LEU A 154 -12.57 -50.49 -22.14
C LEU A 154 -13.46 -49.48 -21.40
N ALA A 155 -14.62 -49.92 -20.91
CA ALA A 155 -15.54 -49.06 -20.16
C ALA A 155 -14.92 -48.53 -18.87
N LEU A 156 -14.19 -49.38 -18.13
CA LEU A 156 -13.44 -48.96 -16.94
C LEU A 156 -12.35 -47.94 -17.31
N GLY A 157 -11.64 -48.17 -18.41
CA GLY A 157 -10.66 -47.25 -18.96
C GLY A 157 -11.21 -45.86 -19.26
N VAL A 158 -12.34 -45.80 -19.96
CA VAL A 158 -13.03 -44.54 -20.29
C VAL A 158 -13.47 -43.80 -19.03
N ARG A 159 -14.01 -44.50 -18.02
CA ARG A 159 -14.41 -43.90 -16.75
C ARG A 159 -13.22 -43.34 -15.97
N ALA A 160 -12.11 -44.07 -15.94
CA ALA A 160 -10.88 -43.62 -15.28
C ALA A 160 -10.30 -42.37 -15.97
N ALA A 161 -10.21 -42.39 -17.31
CA ALA A 161 -9.76 -41.24 -18.08
C ALA A 161 -10.66 -40.01 -17.87
N GLY A 162 -11.99 -40.20 -17.87
CA GLY A 162 -12.95 -39.14 -17.58
C GLY A 162 -12.77 -38.53 -16.19
N ALA A 163 -12.48 -39.33 -15.16
CA ALA A 163 -12.23 -38.85 -13.81
C ALA A 163 -10.95 -37.98 -13.74
N VAL A 164 -9.88 -38.39 -14.42
CA VAL A 164 -8.62 -37.61 -14.49
C VAL A 164 -8.86 -36.27 -15.20
N LEU A 165 -9.58 -36.27 -16.32
CA LEU A 165 -9.92 -35.04 -17.05
C LEU A 165 -10.81 -34.11 -16.22
N ALA A 166 -11.79 -34.64 -15.50
CA ALA A 166 -12.63 -33.85 -14.60
C ALA A 166 -11.82 -33.19 -13.48
N ALA A 167 -10.88 -33.92 -12.86
CA ALA A 167 -10.00 -33.39 -11.83
C ALA A 167 -9.08 -32.27 -12.38
N LEU A 168 -8.55 -32.45 -13.59
CA LEU A 168 -7.77 -31.41 -14.28
C LEU A 168 -8.63 -30.18 -14.60
N ALA A 169 -9.87 -30.36 -15.04
CA ALA A 169 -10.80 -29.26 -15.31
C ALA A 169 -11.16 -28.48 -14.04
N VAL A 170 -11.43 -29.15 -12.92
CA VAL A 170 -11.67 -28.50 -11.62
C VAL A 170 -10.43 -27.71 -11.17
N SER A 171 -9.24 -28.29 -11.34
CA SER A 171 -7.98 -27.63 -11.00
C SER A 171 -7.73 -26.40 -11.89
N ALA A 172 -8.04 -26.48 -13.19
CA ALA A 172 -7.97 -25.36 -14.12
C ALA A 172 -8.98 -24.26 -13.79
N LEU A 173 -10.22 -24.63 -13.42
CA LEU A 173 -11.24 -23.69 -12.97
C LEU A 173 -10.80 -22.96 -11.70
N PHE A 174 -10.25 -23.68 -10.73
CA PHE A 174 -9.72 -23.09 -9.50
C PHE A 174 -8.57 -22.12 -9.80
N ALA A 175 -7.61 -22.52 -10.65
CA ALA A 175 -6.54 -21.65 -11.10
C ALA A 175 -7.07 -20.39 -11.81
N TRP A 176 -8.07 -20.55 -12.68
CA TRP A 176 -8.76 -19.43 -13.33
C TRP A 176 -9.41 -18.49 -12.33
N CYS A 177 -10.15 -19.01 -11.35
CA CYS A 177 -10.76 -18.19 -10.29
C CYS A 177 -9.71 -17.41 -9.47
N VAL A 178 -8.59 -18.06 -9.13
CA VAL A 178 -7.52 -17.44 -8.33
C VAL A 178 -6.77 -16.36 -9.12
N TRP A 179 -6.50 -16.59 -10.41
CA TRP A 179 -5.67 -15.69 -11.23
C TRP A 179 -6.47 -14.69 -12.05
N VAL A 180 -7.47 -15.15 -12.80
CA VAL A 180 -8.28 -14.28 -13.67
C VAL A 180 -9.30 -13.49 -12.86
N GLY A 181 -9.84 -14.07 -11.77
CA GLY A 181 -10.67 -13.34 -10.82
C GLY A 181 -9.95 -12.15 -10.16
N ARG A 182 -8.61 -12.16 -10.12
CA ARG A 182 -7.79 -11.04 -9.62
C ARG A 182 -7.30 -10.09 -10.72
N ALA A 183 -7.37 -10.47 -11.99
CA ALA A 183 -6.87 -9.66 -13.11
C ALA A 183 -7.77 -8.45 -13.45
N GLN A 184 -8.94 -8.30 -12.82
CA GLN A 184 -9.83 -7.16 -13.01
C GLN A 184 -9.45 -5.93 -12.16
N TYR A 185 -8.51 -6.07 -11.23
CA TYR A 185 -8.05 -4.95 -10.39
C TYR A 185 -6.82 -4.28 -10.99
N ARG A 186 -7.01 -3.59 -12.12
CA ARG A 186 -5.99 -2.68 -12.65
C ARG A 186 -6.21 -1.33 -11.97
N VAL A 187 -5.36 -0.98 -11.00
CA VAL A 187 -5.30 0.38 -10.46
C VAL A 187 -4.72 1.27 -11.55
N THR A 188 -5.59 1.90 -12.34
CA THR A 188 -5.17 2.70 -13.52
C THR A 188 -4.68 4.10 -13.17
N ALA A 189 -4.99 4.64 -11.99
CA ALA A 189 -4.39 5.87 -11.48
C ALA A 189 -4.72 6.05 -9.99
N LEU A 190 -3.76 6.59 -9.23
CA LEU A 190 -3.99 7.23 -7.94
C LEU A 190 -4.08 8.73 -8.22
N GLU A 191 -5.26 9.23 -8.51
CA GLU A 191 -5.46 10.66 -8.77
C GLU A 191 -5.91 11.34 -7.46
N PRO A 192 -5.31 12.47 -7.06
CA PRO A 192 -5.73 13.18 -5.86
C PRO A 192 -7.17 13.65 -6.02
N LEU A 193 -7.98 13.45 -4.97
CA LEU A 193 -9.40 13.75 -4.97
C LEU A 193 -9.65 15.25 -5.18
N ASP A 194 -10.40 15.61 -6.24
CA ASP A 194 -10.64 17.02 -6.58
C ASP A 194 -11.46 17.72 -5.47
N PRO A 195 -10.92 18.77 -4.83
CA PRO A 195 -11.61 19.49 -3.76
C PRO A 195 -12.92 20.16 -4.22
N ALA A 196 -13.05 20.49 -5.50
CA ALA A 196 -14.29 21.04 -6.03
C ALA A 196 -15.43 20.00 -6.06
N LEU A 197 -15.09 18.72 -6.27
CA LEU A 197 -16.05 17.62 -6.37
C LEU A 197 -16.54 17.17 -4.98
N LEU A 198 -15.65 17.22 -3.97
CA LEU A 198 -16.02 17.10 -2.55
C LEU A 198 -17.01 18.19 -2.12
N ALA A 199 -16.76 19.44 -2.53
CA ALA A 199 -17.63 20.56 -2.21
C ALA A 199 -19.01 20.44 -2.88
N ALA A 200 -19.06 19.88 -4.09
CA ALA A 200 -20.29 19.67 -4.84
C ALA A 200 -21.15 18.50 -4.29
N CYS A 201 -20.55 17.54 -3.60
CA CYS A 201 -21.21 16.32 -3.12
C CYS A 201 -21.10 16.16 -1.59
N PRO A 202 -21.92 16.87 -0.79
CA PRO A 202 -21.81 16.88 0.68
C PRO A 202 -22.05 15.51 1.33
N ALA A 203 -22.86 14.64 0.71
CA ALA A 203 -23.07 13.26 1.19
C ALA A 203 -21.80 12.40 1.08
N LEU A 204 -21.00 12.59 0.03
CA LEU A 204 -19.72 11.92 -0.18
C LEU A 204 -18.66 12.48 0.78
N SER A 205 -18.63 13.80 0.96
CA SER A 205 -17.73 14.44 1.93
C SER A 205 -17.98 13.96 3.37
N ALA A 206 -19.24 13.77 3.75
CA ALA A 206 -19.61 13.29 5.07
C ALA A 206 -19.22 11.82 5.30
N SER A 207 -19.38 10.96 4.30
CA SER A 207 -19.01 9.54 4.42
C SER A 207 -17.48 9.34 4.50
N ILE A 208 -16.70 10.10 3.74
CA ILE A 208 -15.24 10.11 3.80
C ILE A 208 -14.74 10.66 5.15
N GLY A 209 -15.30 11.79 5.61
CA GLY A 209 -14.92 12.41 6.88
C GLY A 209 -15.25 11.58 8.13
N ALA A 210 -16.27 10.71 8.06
CA ALA A 210 -16.62 9.81 9.15
C ALA A 210 -15.71 8.58 9.24
N THR A 211 -15.00 8.24 8.17
CA THR A 211 -14.18 7.02 8.10
C THR A 211 -12.68 7.28 8.18
N LEU A 212 -12.16 8.47 7.81
CA LEU A 212 -10.73 8.80 7.95
C LEU A 212 -10.33 9.27 9.38
N PRO A 213 -9.19 8.80 9.91
CA PRO A 213 -8.60 9.38 11.12
C PRO A 213 -8.13 10.83 10.86
N PRO A 214 -8.18 11.71 11.88
CA PRO A 214 -7.84 13.12 11.70
C PRO A 214 -6.34 13.29 11.36
N GLY A 215 -6.06 13.86 10.18
CA GLY A 215 -4.70 14.23 9.74
C GLY A 215 -4.17 13.47 8.53
N GLU A 216 -4.93 12.52 7.97
CA GLU A 216 -4.56 11.77 6.76
C GLU A 216 -5.42 12.24 5.58
N THR A 217 -4.81 12.51 4.41
CA THR A 217 -5.50 13.03 3.21
C THR A 217 -5.38 12.09 2.01
N ASP A 218 -4.68 10.97 2.16
CA ASP A 218 -4.47 9.99 1.09
C ASP A 218 -5.64 9.00 1.06
N VAL A 219 -6.68 9.33 0.29
CA VAL A 219 -7.82 8.44 0.05
C VAL A 219 -7.50 7.51 -1.13
N LEU A 220 -7.49 6.19 -0.88
CA LEU A 220 -7.26 5.19 -1.93
C LEU A 220 -8.59 4.75 -2.55
N VAL A 221 -8.95 5.32 -3.70
CA VAL A 221 -10.21 4.99 -4.40
C VAL A 221 -9.99 3.78 -5.31
N TYR A 222 -10.67 2.67 -5.04
CA TYR A 222 -10.70 1.50 -5.93
C TYR A 222 -11.84 1.64 -6.94
N GLY A 223 -11.50 1.73 -8.23
CA GLY A 223 -12.46 1.59 -9.33
C GLY A 223 -12.44 0.16 -9.87
N GLY A 224 -13.58 -0.53 -9.84
CA GLY A 224 -13.80 -1.77 -10.58
C GLY A 224 -14.36 -1.51 -11.98
N PRO A 225 -14.21 -2.42 -12.95
CA PRO A 225 -14.81 -2.27 -14.28
C PRO A 225 -16.33 -2.36 -14.20
N VAL A 226 -16.99 -1.35 -14.75
CA VAL A 226 -18.45 -1.26 -14.85
C VAL A 226 -18.91 -2.13 -16.02
N PRO A 227 -19.86 -3.07 -15.84
CA PRO A 227 -20.43 -3.81 -16.96
C PRO A 227 -21.08 -2.84 -17.95
N ALA A 228 -20.84 -3.06 -19.25
CA ALA A 228 -21.32 -2.19 -20.31
C ALA A 228 -22.86 -2.15 -20.31
N GLY A 229 -23.44 -1.04 -19.85
CA GLY A 229 -24.89 -0.81 -19.83
C GLY A 229 -25.39 -0.12 -18.56
N GLU A 230 -24.66 -0.17 -17.45
CA GLU A 230 -25.06 0.50 -16.20
C GLU A 230 -24.23 1.75 -15.98
N GLY A 231 -24.83 2.91 -16.31
CA GLY A 231 -24.30 4.19 -15.89
C GLY A 231 -24.44 4.33 -14.38
N VAL A 232 -23.40 3.95 -13.64
CA VAL A 232 -22.89 4.52 -12.38
C VAL A 232 -21.98 3.46 -11.75
N ALA A 233 -20.68 3.74 -11.72
CA ALA A 233 -19.70 2.92 -11.05
C ALA A 233 -20.00 2.88 -9.54
N ALA A 234 -20.25 1.69 -9.00
CA ALA A 234 -20.24 1.48 -7.56
C ALA A 234 -18.80 1.68 -7.04
N GLN A 235 -18.51 2.88 -6.55
CA GLN A 235 -17.26 3.19 -5.85
C GLN A 235 -17.40 2.71 -4.40
N TYR A 236 -16.62 1.71 -4.00
CA TYR A 236 -16.50 1.32 -2.61
C TYR A 236 -15.26 2.00 -2.01
N LEU A 237 -15.48 2.83 -1.00
CA LEU A 237 -14.45 3.49 -0.22
C LEU A 237 -13.95 2.50 0.85
N LEU A 238 -12.68 2.10 0.80
CA LEU A 238 -12.02 1.40 1.91
C LEU A 238 -10.99 2.36 2.50
N VAL A 239 -11.22 2.77 3.74
CA VAL A 239 -10.29 3.59 4.50
C VAL A 239 -9.27 2.67 5.17
N ALA A 240 -7.98 2.97 4.98
CA ALA A 240 -6.87 2.30 5.65
C ALA A 240 -6.65 2.92 7.04
#